data_AF-A0A0R3PVE3-F1
#
_entry.id   AF-A0A0R3PVE3-F1
#
_cell.length_a   1.000
_cell.length_b   1.000
_cell.length_c   1.000
_cell.angle_alpha   90.00
_cell.angle_beta   90.00
_cell.angle_gamma   90.00
#
_symmetry.space_group_name_H-M   'P 1'
#
loop_
_entity.id
_entity.type
_entity.pdbx_description
1 polymer ?
#
loop_
_entity_poly.entity_id
_entity_poly.type
_entity_poly.pdbx_seq_one_letter_code
_entity_poly.pdbx_strand_id
1 'polypeptide(L)'
;MMNLVALLCLLSTTAALPFIGTVQSVAVTGKLTCNGKPAENVKVKLYEKEVLLDTLLDEKFSDSKGTFTLSGHKKELTAIDPKVNIYHKCNYEGVSPLCFKKISVKIPKNFVTEGETADKVFDIGELNLAGAFSGESIDCLN
;
A
#
# COMPACT_ATOMS: atom_id res chain seq x y z
N MET A 1 -0.76 -17.93 69.46
CA MET A 1 -2.02 -18.69 69.33
C MET A 1 -2.97 -17.83 68.51
N MET A 2 -3.28 -18.21 67.26
CA MET A 2 -4.45 -17.80 66.44
C MET A 2 -4.60 -16.26 66.17
N ASN A 3 -4.74 -15.72 64.96
CA ASN A 3 -4.98 -16.31 63.65
C ASN A 3 -4.65 -15.32 62.53
N LEU A 4 -4.13 -15.91 61.47
CA LEU A 4 -3.80 -15.36 60.16
C LEU A 4 -5.07 -15.22 59.32
N VAL A 5 -5.49 -14.00 58.92
CA VAL A 5 -6.10 -13.73 57.60
C VAL A 5 -5.91 -12.24 57.27
N ALA A 6 -4.72 -11.87 56.77
CA ALA A 6 -4.61 -10.67 55.96
C ALA A 6 -5.00 -11.07 54.54
N LEU A 7 -6.24 -10.74 54.16
CA LEU A 7 -6.75 -10.96 52.81
C LEU A 7 -5.97 -10.03 51.86
N LEU A 8 -4.84 -10.52 51.35
CA LEU A 8 -4.10 -9.87 50.28
C LEU A 8 -4.97 -10.01 49.01
N CYS A 9 -5.82 -9.03 48.75
CA CYS A 9 -6.38 -8.84 47.42
C CYS A 9 -5.21 -8.58 46.47
N LEU A 10 -4.70 -9.64 45.85
CA LEU A 10 -3.89 -9.56 44.64
C LEU A 10 -4.78 -8.90 43.59
N LEU A 11 -4.75 -7.57 43.55
CA LEU A 11 -5.15 -6.80 42.39
C LEU A 11 -4.17 -7.21 41.29
N SER A 12 -4.54 -8.23 40.54
CA SER A 12 -3.96 -8.52 39.24
C SER A 12 -4.32 -7.35 38.32
N THR A 13 -3.59 -6.25 38.46
CA THR A 13 -3.55 -5.21 37.45
C THR A 13 -2.83 -5.81 36.26
N THR A 14 -3.54 -6.58 35.45
CA THR A 14 -3.19 -6.76 34.06
C THR A 14 -3.24 -5.35 33.47
N ALA A 15 -2.12 -4.65 33.48
CA ALA A 15 -1.97 -3.43 32.71
C ALA A 15 -2.16 -3.87 31.26
N ALA A 16 -3.38 -3.73 30.76
CA ALA A 16 -3.64 -3.80 29.34
C ALA A 16 -2.79 -2.67 28.75
N LEU A 17 -1.63 -3.04 28.20
CA LEU A 17 -0.84 -2.11 27.42
C LEU A 17 -1.80 -1.55 26.36
N PRO A 18 -2.04 -0.24 26.33
CA PRO A 18 -2.94 0.32 25.34
C PRO A 18 -2.43 -0.13 23.97
N PHE A 19 -3.34 -0.61 23.12
CA PHE A 19 -3.07 -0.95 21.73
C PHE A 19 -2.59 0.32 21.01
N ILE A 20 -1.33 0.71 21.18
CA ILE A 20 -0.82 2.00 20.68
C ILE A 20 -0.92 1.99 19.15
N GLY A 21 -1.60 2.99 18.58
CA GLY A 21 -1.82 3.13 17.14
C GLY A 21 -3.21 2.72 16.66
N THR A 22 -3.67 3.33 15.58
CA THR A 22 -4.96 3.04 14.94
C THR A 22 -4.76 2.15 13.73
N VAL A 23 -5.73 1.27 13.45
CA VAL A 23 -5.78 0.60 12.15
C VAL A 23 -6.24 1.64 11.14
N GLN A 24 -5.51 1.74 10.04
CA GLN A 24 -5.77 2.68 8.97
C GLN A 24 -5.77 1.93 7.64
N SER A 25 -6.63 2.35 6.73
CA SER A 25 -6.83 1.73 5.43
C SER A 25 -6.72 2.74 4.30
N VAL A 26 -6.42 2.21 3.12
CA VAL A 26 -6.35 2.96 1.87
C VAL A 26 -6.80 2.08 0.71
N ALA A 27 -7.49 2.68 -0.24
CA ALA A 27 -7.82 2.06 -1.51
C ALA A 27 -7.47 2.98 -2.67
N VAL A 28 -7.03 2.39 -3.78
CA VAL A 28 -6.63 3.11 -4.99
C VAL A 28 -7.14 2.38 -6.22
N THR A 29 -7.58 3.15 -7.21
CA THR A 29 -7.95 2.65 -8.54
C THR A 29 -7.33 3.53 -9.61
N GLY A 30 -7.27 3.00 -10.83
CA GLY A 30 -6.82 3.75 -12.00
C GLY A 30 -6.86 2.90 -13.25
N LYS A 31 -6.54 3.53 -14.38
CA LYS A 31 -6.49 2.90 -15.69
C LYS A 31 -5.13 3.13 -16.33
N LEU A 32 -4.55 2.06 -16.88
CA LEU A 32 -3.25 2.07 -17.52
C LEU A 32 -3.43 1.86 -19.02
N THR A 33 -2.77 2.72 -19.81
CA THR A 33 -2.69 2.57 -21.26
C THR A 33 -1.25 2.57 -21.73
N CYS A 34 -1.00 2.00 -22.90
CA CYS A 34 0.29 2.04 -23.58
C CYS A 34 0.02 2.41 -25.04
N ASN A 35 0.53 3.57 -25.47
CA ASN A 35 0.29 4.10 -26.82
C ASN A 35 -1.22 4.17 -27.16
N GLY A 36 -2.04 4.59 -26.20
CA GLY A 36 -3.49 4.75 -26.36
C GLY A 36 -4.32 3.46 -26.30
N LYS A 37 -3.69 2.29 -26.12
CA LYS A 37 -4.39 1.02 -25.93
C LYS A 37 -4.40 0.61 -24.45
N PRO A 38 -5.44 -0.08 -23.95
CA PRO A 38 -5.41 -0.69 -22.62
C PRO A 38 -4.13 -1.48 -22.37
N ALA A 39 -3.47 -1.22 -21.24
CA ALA A 39 -2.29 -1.98 -20.83
C ALA A 39 -2.73 -3.06 -19.84
N GLU A 40 -3.01 -4.26 -20.38
CA GLU A 40 -3.37 -5.45 -19.61
C GLU A 40 -2.16 -6.08 -18.95
N ASN A 41 -2.39 -6.77 -17.82
CA ASN A 41 -1.41 -7.56 -17.10
C ASN A 41 -0.17 -6.77 -16.66
N VAL A 42 -0.36 -5.49 -16.34
CA VAL A 42 0.67 -4.64 -15.73
C VAL A 42 0.64 -4.87 -14.23
N LYS A 43 1.79 -5.21 -13.64
CA LYS A 43 1.91 -5.44 -12.19
C LYS A 43 1.80 -4.10 -11.46
N VAL A 44 0.93 -4.04 -10.46
CA VAL A 44 0.71 -2.86 -9.63
C VAL A 44 0.74 -3.27 -8.15
N LYS A 45 1.50 -2.53 -7.34
CA LYS A 45 1.69 -2.81 -5.92
C LYS A 45 1.37 -1.61 -5.07
N LEU A 46 0.55 -1.81 -4.05
CA LEU A 46 0.25 -0.82 -3.03
C LEU A 46 1.21 -1.01 -1.86
N TYR A 47 1.94 0.05 -1.51
CA TYR A 47 2.93 0.05 -0.44
C TYR A 47 2.61 1.10 0.61
N GLU A 48 2.94 0.79 1.85
CA GLU A 48 3.18 1.78 2.88
C GLU A 48 4.66 2.16 2.92
N LYS A 49 4.96 3.46 2.87
CA LYS A 49 6.35 3.93 2.88
C LYS A 49 6.93 3.87 4.28
N GLU A 50 8.08 3.22 4.41
CA GLU A 50 8.79 3.09 5.67
C GLU A 50 10.20 3.68 5.61
N VAL A 51 10.84 3.83 6.77
CA VAL A 51 12.22 4.36 6.84
C VAL A 51 13.23 3.38 6.22
N LEU A 52 13.06 2.09 6.47
CA LEU A 52 13.99 1.05 6.02
C LEU A 52 13.48 0.30 4.79
N LEU A 53 12.32 -0.34 4.91
CA LEU A 53 11.75 -1.16 3.85
C LEU A 53 10.23 -0.97 3.81
N ASP A 54 9.74 -0.50 2.67
CA ASP A 54 8.31 -0.31 2.45
C ASP A 54 7.54 -1.62 2.70
N THR A 55 6.39 -1.49 3.36
CA THR A 55 5.51 -2.64 3.62
C THR A 55 4.56 -2.83 2.44
N LEU A 56 4.54 -4.02 1.84
CA LEU A 56 3.56 -4.37 0.81
C LEU A 56 2.18 -4.55 1.45
N LEU A 57 1.17 -3.83 0.95
CA LEU A 57 -0.20 -3.91 1.43
C LEU A 57 -1.08 -4.75 0.50
N ASP A 58 -0.91 -4.61 -0.82
CA ASP A 58 -1.66 -5.36 -1.84
C ASP A 58 -0.86 -5.40 -3.16
N GLU A 59 -1.09 -6.44 -3.97
CA GLU A 59 -0.46 -6.63 -5.27
C GLU A 59 -1.46 -7.26 -6.25
N LYS A 60 -1.61 -6.64 -7.42
CA LYS A 60 -2.50 -7.10 -8.49
C LYS A 60 -1.95 -6.79 -9.87
N PHE A 61 -2.64 -7.31 -10.88
CA PHE A 61 -2.40 -7.00 -12.28
C PHE A 61 -3.59 -6.21 -12.84
N SER A 62 -3.31 -5.28 -13.76
CA SER A 62 -4.38 -4.61 -14.51
C SER A 62 -5.16 -5.59 -15.36
N ASP A 63 -6.46 -5.38 -15.49
CA ASP A 63 -7.36 -6.21 -16.29
C ASP A 63 -7.25 -5.94 -17.80
N SER A 64 -8.07 -6.62 -18.60
CA SER A 64 -8.12 -6.47 -20.07
C SER A 64 -8.52 -5.07 -20.56
N LYS A 65 -9.07 -4.23 -19.66
CA LYS A 65 -9.36 -2.81 -19.93
C LYS A 65 -8.26 -1.89 -19.39
N GLY A 66 -7.19 -2.44 -18.83
CA GLY A 66 -6.09 -1.73 -18.19
C GLY A 66 -6.45 -1.20 -16.81
N THR A 67 -7.58 -1.59 -16.24
CA THR A 67 -8.06 -1.09 -14.95
C THR A 67 -7.45 -1.89 -13.81
N PHE A 68 -7.15 -1.25 -12.69
CA PHE A 68 -6.74 -1.93 -11.46
C PHE A 68 -7.42 -1.31 -10.24
N THR A 69 -7.57 -2.10 -9.18
CA THR A 69 -8.05 -1.63 -7.87
C THR A 69 -7.33 -2.39 -6.75
N LEU A 70 -6.61 -1.67 -5.91
CA LEU A 70 -5.87 -2.19 -4.75
C LEU A 70 -6.46 -1.62 -3.46
N SER A 71 -6.36 -2.39 -2.39
CA SER A 71 -6.74 -1.94 -1.05
C SER A 71 -5.95 -2.67 0.02
N GLY A 72 -5.59 -1.98 1.08
CA GLY A 72 -4.95 -2.61 2.23
C GLY A 72 -5.05 -1.74 3.47
N HIS A 73 -4.60 -2.29 4.59
CA HIS A 73 -4.60 -1.61 5.88
C HIS A 73 -3.33 -1.94 6.65
N LYS A 74 -3.02 -1.08 7.63
CA LYS A 74 -1.92 -1.26 8.56
C LYS A 74 -2.25 -0.58 9.88
N LYS A 75 -1.76 -1.13 10.98
CA LYS A 75 -1.82 -0.49 12.29
C LYS A 75 -0.60 0.41 12.48
N GLU A 76 -0.80 1.69 12.66
CA GLU A 76 0.28 2.68 12.86
C GLU A 76 -0.07 3.76 13.88
N LEU A 77 0.97 4.34 14.48
CA LEU A 77 0.84 5.48 15.41
C LEU A 77 0.49 6.77 14.67
N THR A 78 1.07 6.95 13.48
CA THR A 78 0.90 8.12 12.63
C THR A 78 0.08 7.77 11.40
N ALA A 79 -0.37 8.79 10.67
CA ALA A 79 -1.04 8.57 9.39
C ALA A 79 -0.10 7.84 8.41
N ILE A 80 -0.54 6.70 7.89
CA ILE A 80 0.20 5.94 6.87
C ILE A 80 0.57 6.84 5.67
N ASP A 81 1.69 6.55 5.01
CA ASP A 81 2.28 7.19 3.83
C ASP A 81 2.17 6.31 2.56
N PRO A 82 0.94 6.04 2.06
CA PRO A 82 0.72 5.08 1.00
C PRO A 82 1.18 5.57 -0.38
N LYS A 83 1.63 4.61 -1.20
CA LYS A 83 1.98 4.83 -2.61
C LYS A 83 1.66 3.61 -3.45
N VAL A 84 1.40 3.83 -4.73
CA VAL A 84 1.23 2.76 -5.72
C VAL A 84 2.44 2.73 -6.65
N ASN A 85 3.05 1.56 -6.80
CA ASN A 85 4.12 1.31 -7.77
C ASN A 85 3.55 0.54 -8.96
N ILE A 86 3.80 1.04 -10.17
CA ILE A 86 3.37 0.45 -11.43
C ILE A 86 4.60 -0.05 -12.18
N TYR A 87 4.62 -1.34 -12.52
CA TYR A 87 5.76 -2.00 -13.15
C TYR A 87 5.39 -2.44 -14.56
N HIS A 88 5.98 -1.80 -15.58
CA HIS A 88 5.59 -2.01 -16.97
C HIS A 88 6.77 -2.14 -17.94
N LYS A 89 6.45 -2.63 -19.13
CA LYS A 89 7.37 -2.72 -20.28
C LYS A 89 6.93 -1.91 -21.49
N CYS A 90 5.92 -1.04 -21.35
CA CYS A 90 5.51 -0.14 -22.44
C CYS A 90 6.72 0.62 -22.99
N ASN A 91 7.01 0.43 -24.29
CA ASN A 91 8.17 0.98 -24.99
C ASN A 91 9.52 0.71 -24.28
N TYR A 92 9.64 -0.45 -23.61
CA TYR A 92 10.83 -0.83 -22.86
C TYR A 92 11.14 -2.33 -23.03
N GLU A 93 12.13 -2.62 -23.87
CA GLU A 93 12.67 -3.97 -24.07
C GLU A 93 13.57 -4.41 -22.90
N GLY A 94 14.20 -3.43 -22.25
CA GLY A 94 15.05 -3.62 -21.08
C GLY A 94 16.39 -4.30 -21.33
N VAL A 95 17.20 -4.35 -20.27
CA VAL A 95 18.50 -5.07 -20.25
C VAL A 95 18.29 -6.57 -20.01
N SER A 96 17.17 -6.94 -19.38
CA SER A 96 16.81 -8.31 -19.02
C SER A 96 15.28 -8.45 -18.98
N PRO A 97 14.72 -9.65 -19.26
CA PRO A 97 13.28 -9.90 -19.16
C PRO A 97 12.72 -9.73 -17.74
N LEU A 98 13.56 -9.70 -16.71
CA LEU A 98 13.13 -9.47 -15.32
C LEU A 98 13.03 -7.98 -14.95
N CYS A 99 13.51 -7.07 -15.81
CA CYS A 99 13.52 -5.64 -15.53
C CYS A 99 12.28 -4.95 -16.10
N PHE A 100 11.76 -3.98 -15.34
CA PHE A 100 10.58 -3.19 -15.68
C PHE A 100 10.85 -1.71 -15.41
N LYS A 101 10.18 -0.83 -16.16
CA LYS A 101 10.03 0.56 -15.75
C LYS A 101 9.10 0.60 -14.54
N LYS A 102 9.48 1.38 -13.52
CA LYS A 102 8.72 1.58 -12.30
C LYS A 102 8.34 3.05 -12.17
N ILE A 103 7.04 3.29 -12.06
CA ILE A 103 6.45 4.59 -11.70
C ILE A 103 5.90 4.47 -10.29
N SER A 104 6.12 5.50 -9.45
CA SER A 104 5.56 5.57 -8.11
C SER A 104 4.64 6.77 -7.99
N VAL A 105 3.36 6.54 -7.68
CA VAL A 105 2.36 7.58 -7.44
C VAL A 105 2.03 7.58 -5.95
N LYS A 106 2.23 8.72 -5.28
CA LYS A 106 1.85 8.88 -3.87
C LYS A 106 0.33 9.01 -3.77
N ILE A 107 -0.26 8.34 -2.79
CA ILE A 107 -1.68 8.49 -2.48
C ILE A 107 -1.79 9.58 -1.40
N PRO A 108 -2.57 10.64 -1.63
CA PRO A 108 -2.70 11.72 -0.66
C PRO A 108 -3.24 11.21 0.69
N LYS A 109 -2.67 11.68 1.81
CA LYS A 109 -3.08 11.23 3.16
C LYS A 109 -4.56 11.48 3.47
N ASN A 110 -5.20 12.45 2.81
CA ASN A 110 -6.64 12.65 2.93
C ASN A 110 -7.47 11.56 2.23
N PHE A 111 -6.87 10.50 1.67
CA PHE A 111 -7.53 9.27 1.24
C PHE A 111 -7.33 8.09 2.21
N VAL A 112 -6.54 8.28 3.27
CA VAL A 112 -6.46 7.35 4.38
C VAL A 112 -7.70 7.47 5.27
N THR A 113 -8.20 6.34 5.75
CA THR A 113 -9.35 6.22 6.67
C THR A 113 -8.98 5.36 7.87
N GLU A 114 -9.69 5.54 8.98
CA GLU A 114 -9.55 4.63 10.12
C GLU A 114 -10.36 3.34 9.89
N GLY A 115 -9.86 2.22 10.41
CA GLY A 115 -10.45 0.90 10.23
C GLY A 115 -9.79 0.06 9.14
N GLU A 116 -10.18 -1.21 9.04
CA GLU A 116 -9.57 -2.21 8.13
C GLU A 116 -9.99 -2.05 6.67
N THR A 117 -11.12 -1.39 6.42
CA THR A 117 -11.69 -1.18 5.08
C THR A 117 -11.73 0.31 4.77
N ALA A 118 -11.29 0.68 3.57
CA ALA A 118 -11.24 2.07 3.17
C ALA A 118 -12.63 2.60 2.80
N ASP A 119 -13.04 3.74 3.38
CA ASP A 119 -14.34 4.36 3.07
C ASP A 119 -14.31 5.18 1.76
N LYS A 120 -13.12 5.47 1.25
CA LYS A 120 -12.88 6.23 0.02
C LYS A 120 -11.79 5.59 -0.81
N VAL A 121 -11.93 5.71 -2.12
CA VAL A 121 -10.97 5.21 -3.10
C VAL A 121 -10.31 6.41 -3.77
N PHE A 122 -8.99 6.44 -3.78
CA PHE A 122 -8.24 7.41 -4.58
C PHE A 122 -8.19 6.95 -6.03
N ASP A 123 -8.74 7.73 -6.95
CA ASP A 123 -8.60 7.49 -8.38
C ASP A 123 -7.40 8.26 -8.93
N ILE A 124 -6.38 7.54 -9.40
CA ILE A 124 -5.19 8.15 -10.02
C ILE A 124 -5.44 8.58 -11.48
N GLY A 125 -6.63 8.30 -12.01
CA GLY A 125 -7.03 8.58 -13.39
C GLY A 125 -6.45 7.59 -14.39
N GLU A 126 -6.36 8.04 -15.64
CA GLU A 126 -5.74 7.27 -16.73
C GLU A 126 -4.27 7.69 -16.92
N LEU A 127 -3.35 6.73 -16.84
CA LEU A 127 -1.94 6.93 -17.12
C LEU A 127 -1.52 6.23 -18.40
N ASN A 128 -1.04 7.01 -19.37
CA ASN A 128 -0.40 6.48 -20.56
C ASN A 128 1.09 6.20 -20.29
N LEU A 129 1.42 4.93 -20.11
CA LEU A 129 2.74 4.38 -19.79
C LEU A 129 3.78 4.59 -20.89
N ALA A 130 3.40 5.12 -22.06
CA ALA A 130 4.33 5.55 -23.09
C ALA A 130 4.97 6.91 -22.80
N GLY A 131 4.44 7.67 -21.82
CA GLY A 131 4.96 8.97 -21.41
C GLY A 131 6.26 8.88 -20.60
N ALA A 132 6.84 10.05 -20.32
CA ALA A 132 7.96 10.19 -19.39
C ALA A 132 7.46 10.69 -18.03
N PHE A 133 7.72 9.92 -16.97
CA PHE A 133 7.27 10.26 -15.62
C PHE A 133 8.44 10.71 -14.75
N SER A 134 8.24 11.79 -13.98
CA SER A 134 9.23 12.24 -13.00
C SER A 134 9.46 11.16 -11.94
N GLY A 135 10.71 10.78 -11.71
CA GLY A 135 11.07 9.72 -10.77
C GLY A 135 10.84 8.29 -11.30
N GLU A 136 10.58 8.12 -12.59
CA GLU A 136 10.64 6.80 -13.24
C GLU A 136 12.02 6.16 -13.02
N SER A 137 12.03 4.88 -12.70
CA SER A 137 13.25 4.08 -12.48
C SER A 137 13.14 2.72 -13.14
N ILE A 138 14.23 1.96 -13.18
CA ILE A 138 14.22 0.55 -13.61
C ILE A 138 14.30 -0.35 -12.37
N ASP A 139 13.42 -1.33 -12.30
CA ASP A 139 13.37 -2.31 -11.21
C ASP A 139 13.39 -3.75 -11.77
N CYS A 140 14.38 -4.53 -11.34
CA CYS A 140 14.61 -5.90 -11.80
C CYS A 140 14.35 -6.96 -10.72
N LEU A 141 13.87 -6.55 -9.53
CA LEU A 141 13.69 -7.41 -8.35
C LEU A 141 12.25 -7.37 -7.82
N ASN A 142 11.29 -6.96 -8.66
CA ASN A 142 9.90 -6.70 -8.29
C ASN A 142 9.02 -7.95 -8.27
#